data_AF-A0A224XF15-F1
#
_entry.id   AF-A0A224XF15-F1
#
_cell.length_a   1.000
_cell.length_b   1.000
_cell.length_c   1.000
_cell.angle_alpha   90.00
_cell.angle_beta   90.00
_cell.angle_gamma   90.00
#
_symmetry.space_group_name_H-M   'P 1'
#
loop_
_entity.id
_entity.type
_entity.pdbx_description
1 polymer ?
#
loop_
_entity_poly.entity_id
_entity_poly.type
_entity_poly.pdbx_seq_one_letter_code
_entity_poly.pdbx_strand_id
1 'polypeptide(L)'
;MINHIGGFAVKDLERSIQFYVAVLTPLGYKLHHRSENSANFSDSLSTDPFGDFAIYEGAPFPFHLAFQAKDNQAVDAFNEVAMSFGAKGYGRPGYHKHFHENYYAAFIYDPDGYEIEAVFHNKQAH
;
A
#
# COMPACT_ATOMS: atom_id res chain seq x y z
N MET A 1 9.94 7.90 -11.74
CA MET A 1 9.94 8.27 -10.31
C MET A 1 8.68 9.08 -10.06
N ILE A 2 7.78 8.56 -9.24
CA ILE A 2 6.62 9.30 -8.72
C ILE A 2 7.10 10.00 -7.44
N ASN A 3 6.74 11.26 -7.22
CA ASN A 3 7.17 11.99 -6.02
C ASN A 3 6.18 11.83 -4.87
N HIS A 4 4.89 12.07 -5.14
CA HIS A 4 3.80 11.82 -4.21
C HIS A 4 2.48 11.65 -4.97
N ILE A 5 1.47 11.17 -4.27
CA ILE A 5 0.07 11.20 -4.71
C ILE A 5 -0.67 12.16 -3.79
N GLY A 6 -1.44 13.10 -4.35
CA GLY A 6 -2.19 14.15 -3.62
C GLY A 6 -3.28 13.66 -2.65
N GLY A 7 -3.38 12.34 -2.49
CA GLY A 7 -4.19 11.63 -1.54
C GLY A 7 -5.52 11.11 -2.08
N PHE A 8 -6.14 10.20 -1.33
CA PHE A 8 -7.43 9.60 -1.69
C PHE A 8 -8.39 9.52 -0.50
N ALA A 9 -9.68 9.50 -0.82
CA ALA A 9 -10.74 9.58 0.19
C ALA A 9 -10.99 8.23 0.87
N VAL A 10 -11.18 8.18 2.19
CA VAL A 10 -11.58 6.97 2.94
C VAL A 10 -12.84 7.27 3.74
N LYS A 11 -13.68 6.25 4.00
CA LYS A 11 -14.95 6.48 4.71
C LYS A 11 -14.77 6.69 6.20
N ASP A 12 -13.73 6.10 6.77
CA ASP A 12 -13.40 6.16 8.20
C ASP A 12 -11.89 6.32 8.31
N LEU A 13 -11.46 7.54 8.65
CA LEU A 13 -10.05 7.91 8.67
C LEU A 13 -9.26 7.11 9.70
N GLU A 14 -9.79 6.90 10.91
CA GLU A 14 -9.08 6.18 11.98
C GLU A 14 -8.91 4.70 11.65
N ARG A 15 -9.97 4.07 11.14
CA ARG A 15 -9.91 2.68 10.68
C ARG A 15 -8.87 2.51 9.57
N SER A 16 -8.86 3.43 8.61
CA SER A 16 -7.91 3.38 7.49
C SER A 16 -6.47 3.69 7.93
N ILE A 17 -6.27 4.61 8.88
CA ILE A 17 -4.93 4.84 9.48
C ILE A 17 -4.41 3.56 10.12
N GLN A 18 -5.19 2.91 10.99
CA GLN A 18 -4.78 1.66 11.65
C GLN A 18 -4.43 0.58 10.64
N PHE A 19 -5.24 0.44 9.60
CA PHE A 19 -5.01 -0.49 8.51
C PHE A 19 -3.69 -0.19 7.77
N TYR A 20 -3.51 1.03 7.23
CA TYR A 20 -2.34 1.37 6.43
C TYR A 20 -1.04 1.40 7.26
N VAL A 21 -1.08 1.81 8.53
CA VAL A 21 0.07 1.69 9.43
C VAL A 21 0.52 0.24 9.55
N ALA A 22 -0.41 -0.68 9.85
CA ALA A 22 -0.06 -2.08 10.03
C ALA A 22 0.40 -2.73 8.71
N VAL A 23 -0.39 -2.57 7.66
CA VAL A 23 -0.21 -3.25 6.38
C VAL A 23 1.03 -2.77 5.63
N LEU A 24 1.39 -1.49 5.72
CA LEU A 24 2.54 -0.94 4.99
C LEU A 24 3.84 -0.91 5.79
N THR A 25 3.82 -1.23 7.08
CA THR A 25 5.05 -1.37 7.90
C THR A 25 6.06 -2.37 7.30
N PRO A 26 5.66 -3.57 6.82
CA PRO A 26 6.58 -4.50 6.16
C PRO A 26 7.26 -3.93 4.91
N LEU A 27 6.63 -2.96 4.26
CA LEU A 27 7.14 -2.28 3.07
C LEU A 27 7.98 -1.03 3.42
N GLY A 28 8.13 -0.70 4.71
CA GLY A 28 8.94 0.42 5.19
C GLY A 28 8.19 1.74 5.34
N TYR A 29 6.88 1.78 5.08
CA TYR A 29 6.09 2.98 5.28
C TYR A 29 5.72 3.19 6.75
N LYS A 30 5.61 4.45 7.13
CA LYS A 30 5.14 4.90 8.45
C LYS A 30 4.15 6.05 8.30
N LEU A 31 3.33 6.25 9.32
CA LEU A 31 2.57 7.49 9.46
C LEU A 31 3.56 8.65 9.65
N HIS A 32 3.51 9.62 8.74
CA HIS A 32 4.44 10.75 8.69
C HIS A 32 3.82 12.03 9.27
N HIS A 33 2.60 12.36 8.84
CA HIS A 33 1.87 13.51 9.34
C HIS A 33 0.38 13.19 9.52
N ARG A 34 -0.25 13.75 10.55
CA ARG A 34 -1.67 13.57 10.84
C ARG A 34 -2.31 14.91 11.18
N SER A 35 -3.48 15.16 10.61
CA SER A 35 -4.37 16.25 10.97
C SER A 35 -5.72 15.68 11.43
N GLU A 36 -6.69 16.55 11.71
CA GLU A 36 -8.06 16.13 12.04
C GLU A 36 -8.72 15.36 10.88
N ASN A 37 -8.45 15.75 9.64
CA ASN A 37 -9.17 15.25 8.47
C ASN A 37 -8.28 14.47 7.48
N SER A 38 -7.00 14.27 7.80
CA SER A 38 -6.08 13.56 6.92
C SER A 38 -4.91 12.90 7.64
N ALA A 39 -4.33 11.90 6.98
CA ALA A 39 -3.09 11.24 7.38
C ALA A 39 -2.19 11.06 6.16
N ASN A 40 -0.89 11.25 6.35
CA ASN A 40 0.12 11.14 5.30
C ASN A 40 1.11 10.05 5.69
N PHE A 41 1.56 9.29 4.71
CA PHE A 41 2.45 8.15 4.90
C PHE A 41 3.72 8.35 4.11
N SER A 42 4.84 7.85 4.64
CA SER A 42 6.10 7.90 3.91
C SER A 42 7.00 6.69 4.17
N ASP A 43 7.75 6.29 3.15
CA ASP A 43 8.86 5.34 3.26
C ASP A 43 10.20 5.99 3.67
N SER A 44 10.20 7.32 3.88
CA SER A 44 11.37 8.17 4.16
C SER A 44 12.34 8.38 3.00
N LEU A 45 11.98 7.99 1.78
CA LEU A 45 12.74 8.25 0.55
C LEU A 45 12.18 9.44 -0.24
N SER A 46 10.87 9.72 -0.11
CA SER A 46 10.26 10.89 -0.75
C SER A 46 10.87 12.21 -0.26
N THR A 47 11.03 13.15 -1.20
CA THR A 47 11.47 14.52 -0.91
C THR A 47 10.30 15.47 -0.62
N ASP A 48 9.06 15.00 -0.70
CA ASP A 48 7.89 15.79 -0.34
C ASP A 48 7.82 15.98 1.18
N PRO A 49 7.58 17.20 1.70
CA PRO A 49 7.55 17.45 3.14
C PRO A 49 6.43 16.70 3.88
N PHE A 50 5.37 16.30 3.17
CA PHE A 50 4.23 15.57 3.72
C PHE A 50 4.27 14.07 3.42
N GLY A 51 5.17 13.59 2.56
CA GLY A 51 5.41 12.16 2.32
C GLY A 51 4.92 11.68 0.95
N ASP A 52 4.76 10.36 0.83
CA ASP A 52 4.51 9.67 -0.44
C ASP A 52 3.04 9.72 -0.86
N PHE A 53 2.11 9.59 0.09
CA PHE A 53 0.69 9.70 -0.18
C PHE A 53 -0.09 10.10 1.07
N ALA A 54 -1.31 10.58 0.86
CA ALA A 54 -2.24 10.92 1.91
C ALA A 54 -3.56 10.15 1.80
N ILE A 55 -4.26 10.04 2.91
CA ILE A 55 -5.67 9.66 2.98
C ILE A 55 -6.42 10.76 3.71
N TYR A 56 -7.67 11.00 3.32
CA TYR A 56 -8.56 11.97 3.96
C TYR A 56 -9.99 11.45 4.03
N GLU A 57 -10.78 11.94 4.96
CA GLU A 57 -12.17 11.49 5.09
C GLU A 57 -13.02 11.99 3.90
N GLY A 58 -13.78 11.09 3.27
CA GLY A 58 -14.62 11.42 2.12
C GLY A 58 -15.24 10.22 1.41
N ALA A 59 -15.67 10.42 0.17
CA ALA A 59 -16.27 9.37 -0.66
C ALA A 59 -15.21 8.64 -1.51
N PRO A 60 -15.01 7.32 -1.32
CA PRO A 60 -14.06 6.56 -2.12
C PRO A 60 -14.40 6.52 -3.61
N PHE A 61 -13.37 6.35 -4.45
CA PHE A 61 -13.50 6.21 -5.91
C PHE A 61 -12.66 5.03 -6.42
N PRO A 62 -13.01 4.32 -7.50
CA PRO A 62 -12.19 3.19 -7.94
C PRO A 62 -10.77 3.61 -8.34
N PHE A 63 -9.75 3.08 -7.67
CA PHE A 63 -8.35 3.16 -8.10
C PHE A 63 -7.52 1.98 -7.57
N HIS A 64 -6.33 1.84 -8.15
CA HIS A 64 -5.32 0.83 -7.80
C HIS A 64 -4.00 1.53 -7.43
N LEU A 65 -3.33 1.03 -6.39
CA LEU A 65 -2.01 1.51 -5.96
C LEU A 65 -1.11 0.35 -5.56
N ALA A 66 0.00 0.24 -6.29
CA ALA A 66 1.06 -0.72 -6.05
C ALA A 66 2.25 -0.07 -5.33
N PHE A 67 2.72 -0.74 -4.29
CA PHE A 67 3.88 -0.36 -3.49
C PHE A 67 5.07 -1.26 -3.83
N GLN A 68 6.23 -0.66 -4.03
CA GLN A 68 7.48 -1.38 -4.26
C GLN A 68 7.91 -2.07 -2.96
N ALA A 69 7.96 -3.40 -2.97
CA ALA A 69 8.56 -4.21 -1.92
C ALA A 69 10.07 -4.39 -2.20
N LYS A 70 10.85 -4.61 -1.14
CA LYS A 70 12.32 -4.81 -1.22
C LYS A 70 12.72 -6.24 -1.56
N ASP A 71 11.85 -7.21 -1.29
CA ASP A 71 12.05 -8.65 -1.48
C ASP A 71 10.70 -9.40 -1.42
N ASN A 72 10.71 -10.70 -1.70
CA ASN A 72 9.52 -11.55 -1.62
C ASN A 72 8.95 -11.60 -0.18
N GLN A 73 9.82 -11.59 0.83
CA GLN A 73 9.42 -11.70 2.24
C GLN A 73 8.59 -10.49 2.70
N ALA A 74 8.92 -9.28 2.21
CA ALA A 74 8.15 -8.08 2.47
C ALA A 74 6.74 -8.16 1.85
N VAL A 75 6.61 -8.76 0.66
CA VAL A 75 5.31 -9.03 0.02
C VAL A 75 4.49 -10.04 0.83
N ASP A 76 5.12 -11.11 1.30
CA ASP A 76 4.46 -12.13 2.13
C ASP A 76 3.94 -11.51 3.45
N ALA A 77 4.80 -10.74 4.14
CA ALA A 77 4.45 -10.09 5.39
C ALA A 77 3.36 -9.03 5.23
N PHE A 78 3.39 -8.23 4.16
CA PHE A 78 2.32 -7.30 3.80
C PHE A 78 0.96 -8.03 3.71
N ASN A 79 0.93 -9.17 3.01
CA ASN A 79 -0.30 -9.94 2.84
C ASN A 79 -0.78 -10.56 4.15
N GLU A 80 0.11 -11.16 4.93
CA GLU A 80 -0.22 -11.76 6.23
C GLU A 80 -0.86 -10.74 7.17
N VAL A 81 -0.25 -9.55 7.29
CA VAL A 81 -0.79 -8.49 8.13
C VAL A 81 -2.15 -8.02 7.60
N ALA A 82 -2.29 -7.80 6.30
CA ALA A 82 -3.57 -7.43 5.69
C ALA A 82 -4.68 -8.45 6.00
N MET A 83 -4.40 -9.74 5.87
CA MET A 83 -5.39 -10.78 6.18
C MET A 83 -5.79 -10.78 7.67
N SER A 84 -4.87 -10.48 8.58
CA SER A 84 -5.18 -10.37 10.02
C SER A 84 -6.08 -9.17 10.35
N PHE A 85 -6.08 -8.14 9.50
CA PHE A 85 -7.01 -6.99 9.56
C PHE A 85 -8.33 -7.24 8.82
N GLY A 86 -8.55 -8.45 8.30
CA GLY A 86 -9.78 -8.82 7.61
C GLY A 86 -9.89 -8.29 6.17
N ALA A 87 -8.77 -7.84 5.58
CA ALA A 87 -8.74 -7.48 4.16
C ALA A 87 -9.09 -8.71 3.30
N LYS A 88 -9.76 -8.47 2.17
CA LYS A 88 -10.04 -9.53 1.20
C LYS A 88 -8.89 -9.62 0.22
N GLY A 89 -8.20 -10.74 0.19
CA GLY A 89 -7.20 -11.02 -0.84
C GLY A 89 -7.85 -11.48 -2.15
N TYR A 90 -7.38 -10.96 -3.29
CA TYR A 90 -7.76 -11.46 -4.62
C TYR A 90 -6.56 -11.98 -5.43
N GLY A 91 -5.35 -11.85 -4.89
CA GLY A 91 -4.15 -12.51 -5.38
C GLY A 91 -3.22 -12.83 -4.21
N ARG A 92 -2.99 -14.13 -3.94
CA ARG A 92 -2.06 -14.57 -2.89
C ARG A 92 -0.61 -14.17 -3.24
N PRO A 93 0.27 -14.00 -2.24
CA PRO A 93 1.69 -13.83 -2.47
C PRO A 93 2.23 -14.95 -3.36
N GLY A 94 2.99 -14.56 -4.39
CA GLY A 94 3.56 -15.51 -5.34
C GLY A 94 3.98 -14.87 -6.65
N TYR A 95 4.53 -15.70 -7.54
CA TYR A 95 4.88 -15.28 -8.90
C TYR A 95 3.64 -15.21 -9.78
N HIS A 96 3.30 -14.01 -10.22
CA HIS A 96 2.21 -13.72 -11.15
C HIS A 96 2.76 -13.67 -12.57
N LYS A 97 3.18 -14.84 -13.09
CA LYS A 97 3.89 -14.98 -14.37
C LYS A 97 3.12 -14.50 -15.61
N HIS A 98 1.83 -14.20 -15.48
CA HIS A 98 1.03 -13.60 -16.53
C HIS A 98 1.36 -12.12 -16.75
N PHE A 99 1.99 -11.43 -15.78
CA PHE A 99 2.62 -10.12 -15.98
C PHE A 99 4.02 -10.27 -16.56
N HIS A 100 4.93 -10.91 -15.82
CA HIS A 100 6.23 -11.40 -16.29
C HIS A 100 6.85 -12.39 -15.29
N GLU A 101 7.90 -13.11 -15.70
CA GLU A 101 8.49 -14.24 -14.95
C GLU A 101 8.94 -13.88 -13.52
N ASN A 102 9.39 -12.65 -13.32
CA ASN A 102 9.96 -12.14 -12.07
C ASN A 102 9.00 -11.26 -11.25
N TYR A 103 7.70 -11.23 -11.58
CA TYR A 103 6.69 -10.44 -10.89
C TYR A 103 6.20 -11.18 -9.63
N TYR A 104 6.81 -10.90 -8.48
CA TYR A 104 6.34 -11.45 -7.19
C TYR A 104 5.45 -10.42 -6.51
N ALA A 105 4.17 -10.75 -6.27
CA ALA A 105 3.23 -9.77 -5.73
C ALA A 105 2.11 -10.40 -4.90
N ALA A 106 1.43 -9.55 -4.14
CA ALA A 106 0.21 -9.86 -3.41
C ALA A 106 -0.79 -8.71 -3.57
N PHE A 107 -2.07 -9.07 -3.65
CA PHE A 107 -3.15 -8.13 -3.96
C PHE A 107 -4.29 -8.24 -2.94
N ILE A 108 -4.67 -7.10 -2.38
CA ILE A 108 -5.71 -6.99 -1.36
C ILE A 108 -6.71 -5.88 -1.70
N TYR A 109 -7.91 -6.02 -1.17
CA TYR A 109 -8.84 -4.90 -1.00
C TYR A 109 -8.67 -4.30 0.39
N ASP A 110 -8.49 -2.98 0.45
CA ASP A 110 -8.56 -2.24 1.70
C ASP A 110 -10.01 -2.20 2.27
N PRO A 111 -10.24 -1.61 3.46
CA PRO A 111 -11.57 -1.51 4.05
C PRO A 111 -12.62 -0.75 3.21
N ASP A 112 -12.19 0.09 2.28
CA ASP A 112 -13.06 0.90 1.42
C ASP A 112 -13.16 0.37 -0.02
N GLY A 113 -12.44 -0.71 -0.34
CA GLY A 113 -12.49 -1.42 -1.63
C GLY A 113 -11.38 -1.02 -2.60
N TYR A 114 -10.35 -0.30 -2.14
CA TYR A 114 -9.19 0.03 -2.95
C TYR A 114 -8.34 -1.20 -3.24
N GLU A 115 -7.86 -1.29 -4.48
CA GLU A 115 -6.95 -2.35 -4.92
C GLU A 115 -5.52 -1.98 -4.53
N ILE A 116 -5.04 -2.55 -3.42
CA ILE A 116 -3.71 -2.30 -2.91
C ILE A 116 -2.81 -3.49 -3.22
N GLU A 117 -1.61 -3.21 -3.74
CA GLU A 117 -0.64 -4.22 -4.13
C GLU A 117 0.71 -3.99 -3.46
N ALA A 118 1.38 -5.07 -3.10
CA ALA A 118 2.81 -5.08 -2.84
C ALA A 118 3.52 -5.89 -3.93
N VAL A 119 4.52 -5.31 -4.58
CA VAL A 119 5.21 -5.93 -5.73
C VAL A 119 6.72 -5.87 -5.59
N PHE A 120 7.38 -6.98 -5.92
CA PHE A 120 8.84 -7.06 -6.06
C PHE A 120 9.20 -7.65 -7.44
N HIS A 121 9.91 -6.86 -8.24
CA HIS A 121 10.44 -7.29 -9.53
C HIS A 121 11.85 -7.87 -9.33
N ASN A 122 11.97 -9.19 -9.20
CA ASN A 122 13.25 -9.82 -8.90
C ASN A 122 14.26 -9.66 -10.05
N LYS A 123 15.31 -8.85 -9.85
CA LYS A 123 16.49 -8.70 -10.73
C LYS A 123 16.15 -8.65 -12.23
N GLN A 124 15.15 -7.86 -12.60
CA GLN A 124 14.89 -7.50 -13.99
C GLN A 124 15.32 -6.04 -14.22
N ALA A 125 15.97 -5.79 -15.36
CA ALA A 125 15.98 -4.44 -15.92
C ALA A 125 14.57 -4.18 -16.48
N HIS A 126 13.92 -3.13 -15.99
CA HIS A 126 12.69 -2.61 -16.57
C HIS A 126 12.95 -2.02 -17.96
#